data_AF-A0A7R9R191-F1
#
_entry.id   AF-A0A7R9R191-F1
#
_cell.length_a   1.000
_cell.length_b   1.000
_cell.length_c   1.000
_cell.angle_alpha   90.00
_cell.angle_beta   90.00
_cell.angle_gamma   90.00
#
_symmetry.space_group_name_H-M   'P 1'
#
loop_
_entity.id
_entity.type
_entity.pdbx_description
1 polymer ?
#
loop_
_entity_poly.entity_id
_entity_poly.type
_entity_poly.pdbx_seq_one_letter_code
_entity_poly.pdbx_strand_id
1 'polypeptide(L)'
;VYFGFAGHYWYRFLDRRFPPSGRHFLLKKLLCEAAVGPPFAATVFFVVGRIESKPWRKSWEELRTNVVLLCLADWCFYIPLQSVNFLYLAPKYRILYVSSLVALVTGGASGLGRAVCRRLARNGASVVCLDLRQSEAEDSALGVQSVKGDVRREDD
;
A
#
# COMPACT_ATOMS: atom_id res chain seq x y z
N VAL A 1 8.66 -2.26 11.57
CA VAL A 1 9.19 -1.35 12.63
C VAL A 1 9.67 -0.02 12.07
N TYR A 2 10.55 0.01 11.06
CA TYR A 2 11.03 1.26 10.43
C TYR A 2 9.92 2.18 9.90
N PHE A 3 8.94 1.63 9.17
CA PHE A 3 7.78 2.40 8.68
C PHE A 3 6.89 2.97 9.80
N GLY A 4 6.74 2.25 10.91
CA GLY A 4 5.92 2.69 12.04
C GLY A 4 6.56 3.87 12.80
N PHE A 5 7.87 3.81 13.05
CA PHE A 5 8.58 4.88 13.75
C PHE A 5 8.71 6.13 12.88
N ALA A 6 9.21 5.99 11.64
CA ALA A 6 9.35 7.13 10.71
C ALA A 6 7.99 7.75 10.36
N GLY A 7 6.97 6.92 10.13
CA GLY A 7 5.60 7.36 9.91
C GLY A 7 5.05 8.16 11.10
N HIS A 8 5.31 7.73 12.34
CA HIS A 8 4.83 8.43 13.53
C HIS A 8 5.33 9.88 13.63
N TYR A 9 6.63 10.10 13.38
CA TYR A 9 7.18 11.46 13.35
C TYR A 9 6.68 12.27 12.16
N TRP A 10 6.54 11.64 10.98
CA TRP A 10 6.05 12.29 9.76
C TRP A 10 4.60 12.78 9.90
N TYR A 11 3.68 11.90 10.34
CA TYR A 11 2.28 12.28 10.56
C TYR A 11 2.14 13.35 11.65
N ARG A 12 2.93 13.26 12.73
CA ARG A 12 2.96 14.29 13.77
C ARG A 12 3.45 15.64 13.23
N PHE A 13 4.42 15.66 12.33
CA PHE A 13 4.85 16.87 11.64
C PHE A 13 3.76 17.44 10.73
N LEU A 14 3.14 16.60 9.89
CA LEU A 14 2.06 17.01 8.99
C LEU A 14 0.86 17.57 9.74
N ASP A 15 0.49 16.97 10.87
CA ASP A 15 -0.62 17.44 11.70
C ASP A 15 -0.31 18.73 12.45
N ARG A 16 0.94 18.94 12.86
CA ARG A 16 1.38 20.18 13.49
C ARG A 16 1.49 21.33 12.49
N ARG A 17 1.90 21.04 11.25
CA ARG A 17 2.09 22.05 10.19
C ARG A 17 0.78 22.43 9.50
N PHE A 18 -0.17 21.50 9.40
CA PHE A 18 -1.44 21.67 8.71
C PHE A 18 -2.62 21.22 9.61
N PRO A 19 -3.09 22.08 10.53
CA PRO A 19 -4.25 21.79 11.38
C PRO A 19 -5.53 21.62 10.53
N PRO A 20 -6.51 20.82 11.00
CA PRO A 20 -7.74 20.48 10.25
C PRO A 20 -8.71 21.64 9.99
N SER A 21 -8.36 22.87 10.41
CA SER A 21 -9.25 24.04 10.40
C SER A 21 -9.19 24.88 9.12
N GLY A 22 -8.36 24.53 8.12
CA GLY A 22 -8.17 25.35 6.91
C GLY A 22 -8.68 24.70 5.62
N ARG A 23 -9.40 25.43 4.76
CA ARG A 23 -9.98 24.90 3.48
C ARG A 23 -8.98 24.20 2.54
N HIS A 24 -7.68 24.42 2.72
CA HIS A 24 -6.60 23.80 1.93
C HIS A 24 -5.74 22.79 2.71
N PHE A 25 -6.16 22.37 3.91
CA PHE A 25 -5.34 21.51 4.77
C PHE A 25 -5.09 20.13 4.14
N LEU A 26 -6.12 19.55 3.50
CA LEU A 26 -6.03 18.24 2.82
C LEU A 26 -5.08 18.31 1.63
N LEU A 27 -5.27 19.31 0.77
CA LEU A 27 -4.44 19.50 -0.43
C LEU A 27 -2.97 19.66 -0.07
N LYS A 28 -2.65 20.47 0.94
CA LYS A 28 -1.26 20.67 1.40
C LYS A 28 -0.65 19.39 1.97
N LYS A 29 -1.41 18.59 2.71
CA LYS A 29 -0.95 17.29 3.23
C LYS A 29 -0.69 16.30 2.09
N LEU A 30 -1.63 16.17 1.15
CA LEU A 30 -1.50 15.27 0.00
C LEU A 30 -0.33 15.66 -0.90
N LEU A 31 -0.12 16.97 -1.15
CA LEU A 31 1.04 17.45 -1.91
C LEU A 31 2.37 17.15 -1.21
N CYS A 32 2.43 17.32 0.12
CA CYS A 32 3.63 16.95 0.88
C CYS A 32 3.93 15.45 0.80
N GLU A 33 2.91 14.59 0.85
CA GLU A 33 3.13 13.14 0.70
C GLU A 33 3.49 12.76 -0.74
N ALA A 34 2.83 13.35 -1.73
CA ALA A 34 3.14 13.14 -3.15
C ALA A 34 4.57 13.57 -3.50
N ALA A 35 5.12 14.58 -2.84
CA ALA A 35 6.50 15.02 -3.05
C ALA A 35 7.56 14.08 -2.44
N VAL A 36 7.22 13.36 -1.37
CA VAL A 36 8.15 12.43 -0.68
C VAL A 36 8.17 11.05 -1.33
N GLY A 37 7.07 10.64 -1.97
CA GLY A 37 6.95 9.34 -2.66
C GLY A 37 8.05 9.08 -3.70
N PRO A 38 8.25 9.95 -4.71
CA PRO A 38 9.20 9.69 -5.80
C PRO A 38 10.67 9.60 -5.36
N PRO A 39 11.20 10.49 -4.49
CA PRO A 39 12.54 10.32 -3.93
C PRO A 39 12.68 9.00 -3.16
N PHE A 40 11.66 8.62 -2.37
CA PHE A 40 11.67 7.36 -1.63
C PHE A 40 11.67 6.15 -2.56
N ALA A 41 10.77 6.10 -3.55
CA ALA A 41 10.70 5.04 -4.54
C ALA A 41 12.02 4.89 -5.32
N ALA A 42 12.65 6.00 -5.71
CA ALA A 42 13.95 5.99 -6.35
C ALA A 42 15.03 5.35 -5.44
N THR A 43 15.08 5.69 -4.15
CA THR A 43 16.05 5.08 -3.23
C THR A 43 15.87 3.57 -3.11
N VAL A 44 14.63 3.10 -2.99
CA VAL A 44 14.32 1.66 -2.93
C VAL A 44 14.70 0.97 -4.25
N PHE A 45 14.38 1.58 -5.39
CA PHE A 45 14.70 1.04 -6.71
C PHE A 45 16.21 0.84 -6.89
N PHE A 46 17.02 1.80 -6.44
CA PHE A 46 18.48 1.68 -6.49
C PHE A 46 19.04 0.65 -5.52
N VAL A 47 18.47 0.53 -4.32
CA VAL A 47 18.87 -0.51 -3.35
C VAL A 47 18.56 -1.90 -3.91
N VAL A 48 17.38 -2.11 -4.48
CA VAL A 48 17.00 -3.38 -5.12
C VAL A 48 17.90 -3.67 -6.32
N GLY A 49 18.18 -2.67 -7.16
CA GLY A 49 19.12 -2.82 -8.28
C GLY A 49 20.52 -3.26 -7.84
N ARG A 50 21.00 -2.80 -6.68
CA ARG A 50 22.27 -3.26 -6.08
C ARG A 50 22.22 -4.73 -5.66
N ILE A 51 21.11 -5.17 -5.07
CA ILE A 51 20.91 -6.57 -4.66
C ILE A 51 20.87 -7.48 -5.89
N GLU A 52 20.25 -7.03 -6.98
CA GLU A 52 20.19 -7.77 -8.24
C GLU A 52 21.50 -7.74 -9.06
N SER A 53 22.58 -7.17 -8.52
CA SER A 53 23.87 -6.98 -9.22
C SER A 53 23.74 -6.23 -10.56
N LYS A 54 22.70 -5.39 -10.71
CA LYS A 54 22.51 -4.61 -11.93
C LYS A 54 23.50 -3.44 -11.97
N PRO A 55 24.08 -3.16 -13.15
CA PRO A 55 24.92 -1.97 -13.31
C PRO A 55 24.08 -0.69 -13.14
N TRP A 56 24.64 0.29 -12.45
CA TRP A 56 23.96 1.55 -12.08
C TRP A 56 23.26 2.27 -13.25
N ARG A 57 23.88 2.24 -14.43
CA ARG A 57 23.33 2.84 -15.66
C ARG A 57 22.01 2.19 -16.08
N LYS A 58 21.91 0.86 -15.94
CA LYS A 58 20.71 0.09 -16.31
C LYS A 58 19.57 0.38 -15.34
N SER A 59 19.83 0.47 -14.04
CA SER A 59 18.82 0.89 -13.06
C SER A 59 18.35 2.33 -13.30
N TRP A 60 19.22 3.22 -13.77
CA TRP A 60 18.84 4.60 -14.09
C TRP A 60 17.95 4.70 -15.33
N GLU A 61 18.23 3.90 -16.37
CA GLU A 61 17.39 3.81 -17.57
C GLU A 61 16.03 3.17 -17.26
N GLU A 62 16.00 2.07 -16.49
CA GLU A 62 14.77 1.42 -16.05
C GLU A 62 13.91 2.36 -15.19
N LEU A 63 14.54 3.13 -14.29
CA LEU A 63 13.85 4.15 -13.51
C LEU A 63 13.28 5.23 -14.44
N ARG A 64 14.05 5.82 -15.35
CA ARG A 64 13.53 6.89 -16.23
C ARG A 64 12.38 6.44 -17.12
N THR A 65 12.45 5.22 -17.64
CA THR A 65 11.40 4.70 -18.52
C THR A 65 10.12 4.41 -17.76
N ASN A 66 10.22 3.97 -16.51
CA ASN A 66 9.05 3.54 -15.73
C ASN A 66 8.63 4.53 -14.62
N VAL A 67 9.40 5.59 -14.32
CA VAL A 67 9.14 6.49 -13.19
C VAL A 67 7.78 7.17 -13.33
N VAL A 68 7.39 7.54 -14.55
CA VAL A 68 6.09 8.16 -14.77
C VAL A 68 4.98 7.17 -14.47
N LEU A 69 5.07 5.95 -15.00
CA LEU A 69 4.08 4.89 -14.76
C LEU A 69 4.00 4.49 -13.29
N LEU A 70 5.16 4.34 -12.63
CA LEU A 70 5.28 4.01 -11.21
C LEU A 70 4.71 5.11 -10.32
N CYS A 71 5.04 6.39 -10.58
CA CYS A 71 4.50 7.51 -9.83
C CYS A 71 3.00 7.68 -10.06
N LEU A 72 2.51 7.52 -11.30
CA LEU A 72 1.07 7.60 -11.59
C LEU A 72 0.30 6.47 -10.93
N ALA A 73 0.80 5.23 -11.00
CA ALA A 73 0.18 4.09 -10.35
C ALA A 73 0.15 4.27 -8.82
N ASP A 74 1.28 4.66 -8.22
CA ASP A 74 1.36 4.92 -6.78
C ASP A 74 0.40 6.04 -6.37
N TRP A 75 0.42 7.19 -7.05
CA TRP A 75 -0.45 8.32 -6.73
C TRP A 75 -1.93 8.03 -6.97
N CYS A 76 -2.30 7.31 -8.04
CA CYS A 76 -3.69 6.96 -8.32
C CYS A 76 -4.32 6.08 -7.25
N PHE A 77 -3.56 5.21 -6.61
CA PHE A 77 -4.07 4.38 -5.51
C PHE A 77 -3.89 5.07 -4.16
N TYR A 78 -2.74 5.69 -3.91
CA TYR A 78 -2.37 6.23 -2.61
C TYR A 78 -3.09 7.54 -2.28
N ILE A 79 -3.23 8.48 -3.23
CA ILE A 79 -3.88 9.78 -2.97
C ILE A 79 -5.36 9.61 -2.58
N PRO A 80 -6.17 8.77 -3.25
CA PRO A 80 -7.54 8.53 -2.81
C PRO A 80 -7.61 7.87 -1.43
N LEU A 81 -6.81 6.82 -1.20
CA LEU A 81 -6.78 6.12 0.09
C LEU A 81 -6.44 7.05 1.24
N GLN A 82 -5.47 7.93 0.99
CA GLN A 82 -4.98 8.86 1.97
C GLN A 82 -5.90 10.07 2.16
N SER A 83 -6.64 10.45 1.13
CA SER A 83 -7.72 11.45 1.25
C SER A 83 -8.78 10.96 2.22
N VAL A 84 -9.18 9.68 2.13
CA VAL A 84 -10.11 9.05 3.09
C VAL A 84 -9.51 9.05 4.51
N ASN A 85 -8.22 8.71 4.65
CA ASN A 85 -7.52 8.73 5.95
C ASN A 85 -7.50 10.13 6.59
N PHE A 86 -7.26 11.18 5.82
CA PHE A 86 -7.21 12.55 6.35
C PHE A 86 -8.58 13.18 6.60
N LEU A 87 -9.62 12.77 5.85
CA LEU A 87 -10.99 13.26 5.97
C LEU A 87 -11.74 12.64 7.16
N TYR A 88 -11.66 11.31 7.32
CA TYR A 88 -12.52 10.58 8.25
C TYR A 88 -11.83 10.22 9.57
N LEU A 89 -10.49 10.10 9.58
CA LEU A 89 -9.77 9.63 10.76
C LEU A 89 -9.06 10.77 11.49
N ALA A 90 -9.32 10.81 12.81
CA ALA A 90 -8.59 11.67 13.72
C ALA A 90 -7.09 11.32 13.70
N PRO A 91 -6.18 12.31 13.85
CA PRO A 91 -4.72 12.15 13.82
C PRO A 91 -4.15 10.93 14.56
N LYS A 92 -4.75 10.57 15.71
CA LYS A 92 -4.32 9.45 16.55
C LYS A 92 -4.45 8.08 15.87
N TYR A 93 -5.36 7.92 14.91
CA TYR A 93 -5.68 6.62 14.30
C TYR A 93 -5.09 6.43 12.89
N ARG A 94 -4.44 7.44 12.32
CA ARG A 94 -4.00 7.40 10.90
C ARG A 94 -2.91 6.37 10.62
N ILE A 95 -2.00 6.17 11.57
CA ILE A 95 -0.95 5.15 11.46
C ILE A 95 -1.55 3.76 11.61
N LEU A 96 -2.53 3.59 12.50
CA LEU A 96 -3.29 2.36 12.63
C LEU A 96 -4.02 2.07 11.32
N TYR A 97 -4.73 3.03 10.73
CA TYR A 97 -5.42 2.83 9.46
C TYR A 97 -4.51 2.33 8.34
N VAL A 98 -3.38 3.00 8.10
CA VAL A 98 -2.41 2.58 7.06
C VAL A 98 -1.78 1.22 7.39
N SER A 99 -1.53 0.95 8.67
CA SER A 99 -0.97 -0.34 9.12
C SER A 99 -2.00 -1.48 9.11
N SER A 100 -3.29 -1.15 9.18
CA SER A 100 -4.42 -2.09 9.18
C SER A 100 -5.02 -2.30 7.79
N LEU A 101 -4.42 -1.74 6.73
CA LEU A 101 -4.89 -1.97 5.37
C LEU A 101 -4.78 -3.47 5.04
N VAL A 102 -5.94 -4.05 4.69
CA VAL A 102 -6.08 -5.46 4.34
C VAL A 102 -6.08 -5.60 2.82
N ALA A 103 -5.22 -6.46 2.29
CA ALA A 103 -5.20 -6.79 0.87
C ALA A 103 -6.33 -7.77 0.56
N LEU A 104 -7.38 -7.30 -0.11
CA LEU A 104 -8.46 -8.13 -0.63
C LEU A 104 -8.08 -8.68 -2.01
N VAL A 105 -8.13 -10.01 -2.18
CA VAL A 105 -7.84 -10.69 -3.45
C VAL A 105 -9.06 -11.48 -3.88
N THR A 106 -9.61 -11.13 -5.05
CA THR A 106 -10.69 -11.91 -5.69
C THR A 106 -10.11 -13.06 -6.50
N GLY A 107 -10.81 -14.21 -6.55
CA GLY A 107 -10.28 -15.40 -7.22
C GLY A 107 -9.06 -16.00 -6.51
N GLY A 108 -8.91 -15.73 -5.21
CA GLY A 108 -7.73 -16.07 -4.43
C GLY A 108 -7.62 -17.54 -4.03
N ALA A 109 -8.63 -18.38 -4.26
CA ALA A 109 -8.61 -19.79 -3.85
C ALA A 109 -7.84 -20.69 -4.83
N SER A 110 -7.48 -20.19 -6.03
CA SER A 110 -6.74 -20.98 -7.02
C SER A 110 -5.80 -20.15 -7.91
N GLY A 111 -4.93 -20.84 -8.66
CA GLY A 111 -4.09 -20.25 -9.69
C GLY A 111 -3.22 -19.08 -9.23
N LEU A 112 -3.21 -18.01 -10.02
CA LEU A 112 -2.42 -16.79 -9.77
C LEU A 112 -2.89 -16.05 -8.51
N GLY A 113 -4.20 -15.94 -8.29
CA GLY A 113 -4.77 -15.26 -7.12
C GLY A 113 -4.30 -15.90 -5.81
N ARG A 114 -4.24 -17.23 -5.77
CA ARG A 114 -3.69 -17.98 -4.63
C ARG A 114 -2.20 -17.71 -4.42
N ALA A 115 -1.41 -17.68 -5.50
CA ALA A 115 0.01 -17.37 -5.41
C ALA A 115 0.25 -15.95 -4.86
N VAL A 116 -0.57 -14.99 -5.27
CA VAL A 116 -0.52 -13.61 -4.76
C VAL A 116 -0.91 -13.57 -3.28
N CYS A 117 -2.01 -14.23 -2.87
CA CYS A 117 -2.41 -14.32 -1.46
C CYS A 117 -1.27 -14.88 -0.59
N ARG A 118 -0.69 -16.01 -1.01
CA ARG A 118 0.44 -16.64 -0.31
C ARG A 118 1.65 -15.73 -0.23
N ARG A 119 1.99 -15.04 -1.31
CA ARG A 119 3.18 -14.18 -1.35
C ARG A 119 3.01 -12.95 -0.44
N LEU A 120 1.82 -12.34 -0.44
CA LEU A 120 1.49 -11.21 0.43
C LEU A 120 1.49 -11.64 1.91
N ALA A 121 0.83 -12.75 2.24
CA ALA A 121 0.76 -13.27 3.60
C ALA A 121 2.14 -13.66 4.15
N ARG A 122 2.98 -14.32 3.33
CA ARG A 122 4.38 -14.64 3.72
C ARG A 122 5.23 -13.41 4.00
N ASN A 123 4.92 -12.28 3.39
CA ASN A 123 5.59 -11.01 3.66
C ASN A 123 4.99 -10.26 4.86
N GLY A 124 4.05 -10.87 5.60
CA GLY A 124 3.43 -10.31 6.80
C GLY A 124 2.28 -9.34 6.52
N ALA A 125 1.74 -9.31 5.30
CA ALA A 125 0.55 -8.52 4.99
C ALA A 125 -0.72 -9.20 5.54
N SER A 126 -1.69 -8.38 5.97
CA SER A 126 -3.04 -8.89 6.26
C SER A 126 -3.78 -9.11 4.94
N VAL A 127 -4.19 -10.34 4.66
CA VAL A 127 -4.78 -10.73 3.37
C VAL A 127 -6.14 -11.37 3.58
N VAL A 128 -7.14 -10.93 2.80
CA VAL A 128 -8.44 -11.58 2.68
C VAL A 128 -8.60 -12.12 1.26
N CYS A 129 -8.88 -13.41 1.15
CA CYS A 129 -9.19 -14.10 -0.09
C CYS A 129 -10.71 -14.20 -0.25
N LEU A 130 -11.27 -13.54 -1.28
CA LEU A 130 -12.67 -13.64 -1.67
C LEU A 130 -12.79 -14.51 -2.92
N ASP A 131 -13.49 -15.64 -2.82
CA ASP A 131 -13.65 -16.57 -3.94
C ASP A 131 -14.95 -17.39 -3.79
N LEU A 132 -15.39 -18.01 -4.88
CA LEU A 132 -16.51 -18.96 -4.87
C LEU A 132 -16.20 -20.21 -4.04
N ARG A 133 -14.92 -20.56 -3.94
CA ARG A 133 -14.42 -21.70 -3.17
C ARG A 133 -13.65 -21.22 -1.96
N GLN A 134 -13.75 -21.96 -0.86
CA GLN A 134 -12.97 -21.66 0.33
C GLN A 134 -11.49 -21.99 0.06
N SER A 135 -10.56 -21.15 0.52
CA SER A 135 -9.13 -21.41 0.37
C SER A 135 -8.72 -22.62 1.23
N GLU A 136 -7.65 -23.31 0.83
CA GLU A 136 -7.18 -24.49 1.54
C GLU A 136 -6.61 -24.17 2.94
N ALA A 137 -6.55 -25.18 3.82
CA ALA A 137 -6.05 -25.05 5.19
C ALA A 137 -4.61 -24.50 5.28
N GLU A 138 -3.78 -24.76 4.26
CA GLU A 138 -2.43 -24.20 4.17
C GLU A 138 -2.42 -22.67 4.05
N ASP A 139 -3.44 -22.08 3.42
CA ASP A 139 -3.53 -20.64 3.24
C ASP A 139 -3.99 -19.96 4.54
N SER A 140 -4.87 -20.63 5.30
CA SER A 140 -5.26 -20.22 6.65
C SER A 140 -4.08 -20.26 7.63
N ALA A 141 -3.19 -21.26 7.52
CA ALA A 141 -1.98 -21.33 8.35
C ALA A 141 -1.00 -20.18 8.08
N LEU A 142 -1.04 -19.58 6.89
CA LEU A 142 -0.27 -18.38 6.54
C LEU A 142 -0.96 -17.08 6.99
N GLY A 143 -2.12 -17.16 7.64
CA GLY A 143 -2.88 -15.98 8.09
C GLY A 143 -3.75 -15.35 7.01
N VAL A 144 -4.01 -16.04 5.89
CA VAL A 144 -5.00 -15.60 4.88
C VAL A 144 -6.39 -15.89 5.41
N GLN A 145 -7.21 -14.84 5.57
CA GLN A 145 -8.64 -15.02 5.87
C GLN A 145 -9.39 -15.35 4.59
N SER A 146 -10.13 -16.47 4.56
CA SER A 146 -10.95 -16.87 3.43
C SER A 146 -12.41 -16.51 3.67
N VAL A 147 -12.99 -15.79 2.72
CA VAL A 147 -14.41 -15.49 2.65
C VAL A 147 -14.96 -16.07 1.36
N LYS A 148 -16.02 -16.87 1.46
CA LYS A 148 -16.73 -17.36 0.28
C LYS A 148 -17.70 -16.29 -0.19
N GLY A 149 -17.61 -15.87 -1.44
CA GLY A 149 -18.54 -14.88 -2.01
C GLY A 149 -18.46 -14.82 -3.53
N ASP A 150 -19.59 -14.55 -4.18
CA ASP A 150 -19.69 -14.36 -5.62
C ASP A 150 -19.65 -12.88 -5.96
N VAL A 151 -18.57 -12.42 -6.59
CA VAL A 151 -18.39 -11.02 -7.02
C VAL A 151 -19.45 -10.53 -8.02
N ARG A 152 -20.32 -11.42 -8.53
CA ARG A 152 -21.44 -11.08 -9.42
C ARG A 152 -22.74 -10.76 -8.67
N ARG A 153 -22.79 -10.94 -7.35
CA ARG A 153 -23.97 -10.68 -6.51
C ARG A 153 -23.65 -9.57 -5.52
N GLU A 154 -24.58 -8.63 -5.36
CA GLU A 154 -24.44 -7.52 -4.40
C GLU A 154 -24.87 -7.90 -2.98
N ASP A 155 -25.58 -9.04 -2.82
CA ASP A 155 -26.16 -9.49 -1.54
C ASP A 155 -25.22 -10.38 -0.70
N ASP A 156 -24.02 -10.70 -1.21
CA ASP A 156 -23.01 -11.56 -0.56
C ASP A 156 -22.03 -10.78 0.34
#